data_AF-A0A7U3GSG7-F1
#
_entry.id   AF-A0A7U3GSG7-F1
#
_cell.length_a   1.000
_cell.length_b   1.000
_cell.length_c   1.000
_cell.angle_alpha   90.00
_cell.angle_beta   90.00
_cell.angle_gamma   90.00
#
_symmetry.space_group_name_H-M   'P 1'
#
loop_
_entity.id
_entity.type
_entity.pdbx_description
1 polymer ?
#
loop_
_entity_poly.entity_id
_entity_poly.type
_entity_poly.pdbx_seq_one_letter_code
_entity_poly.pdbx_strand_id
1 'polypeptide(L)'
;MPENKVDMVSRVKSVYRENRRDVIIIIIGLVFLIVSVPTFLFYNIFPTISSEIGPHQISSWLSVTFSFIGFGMILFGMGKLDI
;
A
#
# COMPACT_ATOMS: atom_id res chain seq x y z
N MET A 1 -23.07 35.77 -15.69
CA MET A 1 -21.88 34.89 -15.73
C MET A 1 -22.06 33.70 -14.78
N PRO A 2 -22.83 32.66 -15.17
CA PRO A 2 -22.99 31.42 -14.39
C PRO A 2 -21.88 30.37 -14.67
N GLU A 3 -21.19 30.47 -15.80
CA GLU A 3 -20.20 29.49 -16.29
C GLU A 3 -19.01 29.29 -15.33
N ASN A 4 -18.47 30.39 -14.79
CA ASN A 4 -17.34 30.38 -13.86
C ASN A 4 -17.65 29.62 -12.54
N LYS A 5 -18.92 29.62 -12.10
CA LYS A 5 -19.33 28.90 -10.88
C LYS A 5 -19.38 27.39 -11.10
N VAL A 6 -19.78 26.95 -12.29
CA VAL A 6 -19.86 25.52 -12.64
C VAL A 6 -18.46 24.93 -12.75
N ASP A 7 -17.52 25.65 -13.36
CA ASP A 7 -16.12 25.25 -13.46
C ASP A 7 -15.42 25.19 -12.11
N MET A 8 -15.75 26.11 -11.19
CA MET A 8 -15.20 26.06 -9.84
C MET A 8 -15.66 24.83 -9.07
N VAL A 9 -16.95 24.49 -9.15
CA VAL A 9 -17.52 23.32 -8.45
C VAL A 9 -16.97 22.01 -9.01
N SER A 10 -16.76 21.91 -10.32
CA SER A 10 -16.19 20.70 -10.94
C SER A 10 -14.74 20.47 -10.52
N ARG A 11 -13.92 21.54 -10.44
CA ARG A 11 -12.53 21.50 -9.95
C ARG A 11 -12.44 21.09 -8.49
N VAL A 12 -13.31 21.61 -7.62
CA VAL A 12 -13.33 21.21 -6.20
C VAL A 12 -13.68 19.73 -6.06
N LYS A 13 -14.66 19.24 -6.84
CA LYS A 13 -15.04 17.82 -6.84
C LYS A 13 -13.91 16.92 -7.34
N SER A 14 -13.13 17.34 -8.34
CA SER A 14 -12.01 16.54 -8.85
C SER A 14 -10.89 16.43 -7.83
N VAL A 15 -10.51 17.54 -7.18
CA VAL A 15 -9.48 17.54 -6.12
C VAL A 15 -9.90 16.67 -4.94
N TYR A 16 -11.15 16.78 -4.48
CA TYR A 16 -11.64 15.96 -3.37
C TYR A 16 -11.66 14.46 -3.72
N ARG A 17 -11.93 14.12 -4.98
CA ARG A 17 -11.92 12.73 -5.47
C ARG A 17 -10.49 12.18 -5.57
N GLU A 18 -9.53 13.03 -5.94
CA GLU A 18 -8.11 12.68 -6.02
C GLU A 18 -7.54 12.41 -4.64
N ASN A 19 -7.71 13.35 -3.69
CA ASN A 19 -7.28 13.17 -2.30
C ASN A 19 -7.88 11.91 -1.67
N ARG A 20 -9.15 11.60 -1.97
CA ARG A 20 -9.80 10.36 -1.50
C ARG A 20 -9.13 9.11 -2.07
N ARG A 21 -8.71 9.11 -3.34
CA ARG A 21 -8.00 7.97 -3.95
C ARG A 21 -6.63 7.78 -3.29
N ASP A 22 -5.92 8.86 -3.02
CA ASP A 22 -4.58 8.78 -2.41
C ASP A 22 -4.64 8.26 -0.97
N VAL A 23 -5.66 8.67 -0.21
CA VAL A 23 -5.96 8.08 1.11
C VAL A 23 -6.26 6.58 1.02
N ILE A 24 -7.02 6.14 0.00
CA ILE A 24 -7.31 4.71 -0.21
C ILE A 24 -6.01 3.93 -0.50
N ILE A 25 -5.10 4.50 -1.30
CA ILE A 25 -3.80 3.87 -1.60
C ILE A 25 -2.99 3.65 -0.32
N ILE A 26 -2.95 4.65 0.57
CA ILE A 26 -2.27 4.55 1.87
C ILE A 26 -2.89 3.44 2.72
N ILE A 27 -4.23 3.39 2.79
CA ILE A 27 -4.95 2.36 3.55
C ILE A 27 -4.63 0.96 3.01
N ILE A 28 -4.63 0.79 1.69
CA ILE A 28 -4.27 -0.49 1.06
C ILE A 28 -2.83 -0.87 1.43
N GLY A 29 -1.89 0.07 1.38
CA GLY A 29 -0.50 -0.15 1.82
C GLY A 29 -0.40 -0.61 3.27
N LEU A 30 -1.14 0.03 4.17
CA LEU A 30 -1.24 -0.37 5.59
C LEU A 30 -1.77 -1.79 5.76
N VAL A 31 -2.81 -2.17 5.01
CA VAL A 31 -3.36 -3.54 5.07
C VAL A 31 -2.33 -4.58 4.61
N PHE A 32 -1.59 -4.31 3.53
CA PHE A 32 -0.52 -5.20 3.06
C PHE A 32 0.59 -5.37 4.11
N LEU A 33 0.97 -4.29 4.80
CA LEU A 33 1.94 -4.37 5.89
C LEU A 33 1.41 -5.23 7.04
N ILE A 34 0.18 -5.01 7.50
CA ILE A 34 -0.42 -5.78 8.61
C ILE A 34 -0.46 -7.28 8.28
N VAL A 35 -0.84 -7.65 7.05
CA VAL A 35 -0.90 -9.05 6.61
C VAL A 35 0.49 -9.69 6.53
N SER A 36 1.54 -8.90 6.28
CA SER A 36 2.92 -9.41 6.22
C SER A 36 3.52 -9.72 7.61
N VAL A 37 3.10 -9.01 8.68
CA VAL A 37 3.65 -9.17 10.04
C VAL A 37 3.53 -10.60 10.59
N PRO A 38 2.35 -11.26 10.55
CA PRO A 38 2.21 -12.65 11.00
C PRO A 38 3.21 -13.58 10.33
N THR A 39 3.45 -13.40 9.03
CA THR A 39 4.36 -14.28 8.29
C THR A 39 5.79 -14.14 8.79
N PHE A 40 6.23 -12.95 9.19
CA PHE A 40 7.56 -12.78 9.80
C PHE A 40 7.67 -13.43 11.19
N LEU A 41 6.62 -13.32 12.00
CA LEU A 41 6.59 -13.88 13.35
C LEU A 41 6.54 -15.41 13.34
N PHE A 42 5.80 -16.01 12.41
CA PHE A 42 5.61 -17.45 12.37
C PHE A 42 6.73 -18.21 11.64
N TYR A 43 7.37 -17.60 10.65
CA TYR A 43 8.25 -18.34 9.75
C TYR A 43 9.75 -18.22 10.03
N ASN A 44 10.18 -17.48 11.07
CA ASN A 44 11.59 -17.18 11.36
C ASN A 44 12.33 -16.69 10.10
N ILE A 45 12.44 -15.37 9.95
CA ILE A 45 12.98 -14.61 8.79
C ILE A 45 14.22 -15.20 8.10
N PHE A 46 15.00 -16.05 8.78
CA PHE A 46 16.14 -16.75 8.22
C PHE A 46 15.77 -18.19 7.84
N PRO A 47 15.68 -18.52 6.54
CA PRO A 47 15.64 -19.91 6.14
C PRO A 47 16.90 -20.59 6.67
N THR A 48 16.74 -21.58 7.55
CA THR A 48 17.81 -22.55 7.77
C THR A 48 18.08 -23.19 6.41
N ILE A 49 19.36 -23.26 6.03
CA ILE A 49 19.79 -23.85 4.75
C ILE A 49 19.55 -25.36 4.83
N SER A 50 18.28 -25.75 4.71
CA SER A 50 17.84 -27.12 4.53
C SER A 50 17.31 -27.21 3.10
N SER A 51 17.76 -28.20 2.35
CA SER A 51 17.48 -28.35 0.91
C SER A 51 16.02 -28.67 0.58
N GLU A 52 15.13 -28.62 1.56
CA GLU A 52 13.69 -28.77 1.38
C GLU A 52 13.06 -27.39 1.15
N ILE A 53 12.82 -27.06 -0.11
CA ILE A 53 11.99 -25.91 -0.50
C ILE A 53 10.54 -26.22 -0.09
N GLY A 54 10.24 -26.00 1.19
CA GLY A 54 8.93 -26.21 1.74
C GLY A 54 8.00 -25.02 1.50
N PRO A 55 6.67 -25.20 1.65
CA PRO A 55 5.66 -24.13 1.52
C PRO A 55 5.96 -22.90 2.40
N HIS A 56 6.68 -23.11 3.50
CA HIS A 56 7.10 -22.09 4.47
C HIS A 56 8.15 -21.10 3.92
N GLN A 57 8.96 -21.51 2.94
CA GLN A 57 9.92 -20.59 2.29
C GLN A 57 9.17 -19.65 1.33
N ILE A 58 8.22 -20.18 0.56
CA ILE A 58 7.40 -19.40 -0.38
C ILE A 58 6.56 -18.35 0.37
N SER A 59 5.96 -18.72 1.50
CA SER A 59 5.20 -17.76 2.32
C SER A 59 6.08 -16.63 2.86
N SER A 60 7.32 -16.91 3.23
CA SER A 60 8.27 -15.91 3.71
C SER A 60 8.65 -14.91 2.60
N TRP A 61 8.96 -15.39 1.39
CA TRP A 61 9.22 -14.53 0.23
C TRP A 61 8.00 -13.70 -0.20
N LEU A 62 6.81 -14.29 -0.12
CA LEU A 62 5.55 -13.59 -0.42
C LEU A 62 5.29 -12.48 0.59
N SER A 63 5.56 -12.72 1.87
CA SER A 63 5.44 -11.71 2.91
C SER A 63 6.40 -10.55 2.72
N VAL A 64 7.69 -10.83 2.47
CA VAL A 64 8.70 -9.80 2.15
C VAL A 64 8.22 -8.94 0.97
N THR A 65 7.67 -9.57 -0.07
CA THR A 65 7.14 -8.89 -1.25
C THR A 65 5.95 -7.99 -0.88
N PHE A 66 5.00 -8.48 -0.09
CA PHE A 66 3.86 -7.68 0.38
C PHE A 66 4.29 -6.53 1.29
N SER A 67 5.31 -6.71 2.13
CA SER A 67 5.86 -5.62 2.93
C SER A 67 6.47 -4.53 2.06
N PHE A 68 7.25 -4.92 1.05
CA PHE A 68 7.88 -3.98 0.13
C PHE A 68 6.84 -3.19 -0.67
N ILE A 69 5.84 -3.88 -1.25
CA ILE A 69 4.76 -3.25 -2.01
C ILE A 69 3.90 -2.37 -1.09
N GLY A 70 3.55 -2.86 0.10
CA GLY A 70 2.74 -2.12 1.08
C GLY A 70 3.42 -0.83 1.52
N PHE A 71 4.71 -0.89 1.83
CA PHE A 71 5.51 0.28 2.17
C PHE A 71 5.62 1.27 1.01
N GLY A 72 5.85 0.79 -0.22
CA GLY A 72 5.90 1.62 -1.42
C GLY A 72 4.58 2.37 -1.68
N MET A 73 3.43 1.72 -1.48
CA MET A 73 2.12 2.37 -1.63
C MET A 73 1.88 3.47 -0.59
N ILE A 74 2.34 3.27 0.66
CA ILE A 74 2.25 4.31 1.69
C ILE A 74 3.10 5.51 1.28
N LEU A 75 4.35 5.31 0.88
CA LEU A 75 5.23 6.40 0.43
C LEU A 75 4.65 7.14 -0.78
N PHE A 76 4.15 6.41 -1.77
CA PHE A 76 3.55 7.00 -2.96
C PHE A 76 2.29 7.81 -2.63
N GLY A 77 1.39 7.26 -1.81
CA GLY A 77 0.17 7.96 -1.41
C GLY A 77 0.45 9.17 -0.52
N MET A 78 1.40 9.06 0.42
CA MET A 78 1.83 10.19 1.25
C MET A 78 2.48 11.30 0.41
N GLY A 79 3.35 10.94 -0.53
CA GLY A 79 3.98 11.92 -1.43
C GLY A 79 2.98 12.67 -2.33
N LYS A 80 1.80 12.09 -2.58
CA LYS A 80 0.71 12.78 -3.28
C LYS A 80 -0.16 13.67 -2.40
N LEU A 81 -0.29 13.33 -1.11
CA LEU A 81 -1.05 14.14 -0.16
C LEU A 81 -0.26 15.37 0.35
N ASP A 82 1.07 15.32 0.25
CA ASP A 82 1.97 16.39 0.68
C ASP A 82 2.25 17.44 -0.42
N ILE A 83 1.92 17.12 -1.68
CA ILE A 83 2.00 18.03 -2.85
C ILE A 83 0.64 18.68 -3.09
#